data_AF-A0A4R3SYF1-F1
#
_entry.id   AF-A0A4R3SYF1-F1
#
_cell.length_a   1.000
_cell.length_b   1.000
_cell.length_c   1.000
_cell.angle_alpha   90.00
_cell.angle_beta   90.00
_cell.angle_gamma   90.00
#
_symmetry.space_group_name_H-M   'P 1'
#
loop_
_entity.id
_entity.type
_entity.pdbx_description
1 polymer ?
#
loop_
_entity_poly.entity_id
_entity_poly.type
_entity_poly.pdbx_seq_one_letter_code
_entity_poly.pdbx_strand_id
1 'polypeptide(L)'
;MKAAVALARAGDYAGSLDHLDNVFTAERPEELAGGLVREWTRLKSETRSTTNILVLDNATRLIVNSKVREALRTEGAIGAEDERLSVLTPAGLSDAEKRYARFYSRGQVLTFSRGIARSGISRDGEYRVVQMVCDDTERQVLELVDENGRIVRWNPRLGKPTRVNVFNEEDRKMTQGDRIQWRLVSHDLDVKNAERGTVEVLDGTRATIRWDTDGRRQSIDLAVHKTWDHGYAETIYAAQSKTYARVYVLAPLGSPLVNGQNYYTAITRARFGVKLWTQDKDKLADVLSRRSGEKTSALEGLGRVARDSVKGRALRHSERWDRLREEQQAERAQRRERLAAQRYAGRHSQPHGLAAGLADRGRSAAVFLDAWLQSLFASHRSDRSNTASESPPARGPEHPTHQDVHEMGGSHDR
;
A
#
# COMPACT_ATOMS: atom_id res chain seq x y z
N MET A 1 -17.35 10.13 -18.63
CA MET A 1 -16.42 9.73 -17.53
C MET A 1 -16.58 10.48 -16.21
N LYS A 2 -16.40 11.81 -16.10
CA LYS A 2 -16.48 12.49 -14.79
C LYS A 2 -17.80 12.24 -14.04
N ALA A 3 -18.93 12.30 -14.75
CA ALA A 3 -20.25 12.00 -14.20
C ALA A 3 -20.37 10.55 -13.68
N ALA A 4 -20.00 9.57 -14.51
CA ALA A 4 -20.00 8.15 -14.12
C ALA A 4 -19.20 7.89 -12.83
N VAL A 5 -18.02 8.49 -12.71
CA VAL A 5 -17.15 8.37 -11.52
C VAL A 5 -17.77 9.05 -10.29
N ALA A 6 -18.35 10.24 -10.46
CA ALA A 6 -18.99 10.96 -9.36
C ALA A 6 -20.20 10.20 -8.80
N LEU A 7 -21.04 9.63 -9.67
CA LEU A 7 -22.20 8.83 -9.29
C LEU A 7 -21.79 7.52 -8.60
N ALA A 8 -20.78 6.82 -9.14
CA ALA A 8 -20.23 5.62 -8.49
C ALA A 8 -19.70 5.92 -7.09
N ARG A 9 -19.03 7.07 -6.91
CA ARG A 9 -18.53 7.52 -5.60
C ARG A 9 -19.67 7.83 -4.63
N ALA A 10 -20.81 8.30 -5.13
CA ALA A 10 -22.01 8.55 -4.33
C ALA A 10 -22.83 7.28 -4.04
N GLY A 11 -22.43 6.12 -4.59
CA GLY A 11 -23.17 4.86 -4.46
C GLY A 11 -24.32 4.70 -5.46
N ASP A 12 -24.53 5.66 -6.37
CA ASP A 12 -25.50 5.54 -7.46
C ASP A 12 -24.86 4.78 -8.64
N TYR A 13 -24.89 3.45 -8.55
CA TYR A 13 -24.32 2.60 -9.58
C TYR A 13 -25.19 2.50 -10.83
N ALA A 14 -26.51 2.63 -10.72
CA ALA A 14 -27.40 2.62 -11.88
C ALA A 14 -27.13 3.85 -12.76
N GLY A 15 -27.17 5.05 -12.18
CA GLY A 15 -26.82 6.27 -12.89
C GLY A 15 -25.37 6.27 -13.38
N SER A 16 -24.44 5.69 -12.61
CA SER A 16 -23.05 5.53 -13.06
C SER A 16 -22.94 4.70 -14.34
N LEU A 17 -23.65 3.56 -14.42
CA LEU A 17 -23.67 2.68 -15.58
C LEU A 17 -24.29 3.35 -16.81
N ASP A 18 -25.28 4.23 -16.63
CA ASP A 18 -25.88 5.04 -17.71
C ASP A 18 -24.90 6.02 -18.36
N HIS A 19 -23.86 6.43 -17.61
CA HIS A 19 -22.85 7.38 -18.07
C HIS A 19 -21.57 6.73 -18.62
N LEU A 20 -21.55 5.40 -18.77
CA LEU A 20 -20.50 4.68 -19.50
C LEU A 20 -20.73 4.78 -21.02
N ASP A 21 -19.70 4.52 -21.82
CA ASP A 21 -19.83 4.58 -23.29
C ASP A 21 -20.80 3.51 -23.80
N ASN A 22 -20.73 2.32 -23.21
CA ASN A 22 -21.71 1.26 -23.44
C ASN A 22 -21.66 0.19 -22.35
N VAL A 23 -22.79 -0.49 -22.13
CA VAL A 23 -22.90 -1.71 -21.33
C VAL A 23 -23.47 -2.81 -22.21
N PHE A 24 -22.65 -3.82 -22.50
CA PHE A 24 -23.02 -4.98 -23.28
C PHE A 24 -23.51 -6.11 -22.37
N THR A 25 -24.59 -6.76 -22.78
CA THR A 25 -25.18 -7.90 -22.08
C THR A 25 -25.12 -9.19 -22.88
N ALA A 26 -24.92 -10.31 -22.19
CA ALA A 26 -25.01 -11.66 -22.73
C ALA A 26 -25.34 -12.64 -21.60
N GLU A 27 -26.09 -13.70 -21.88
CA GLU A 27 -26.56 -14.61 -20.83
C GLU A 27 -25.41 -15.39 -20.18
N ARG A 28 -24.43 -15.83 -20.98
CA ARG A 28 -23.32 -16.69 -20.52
C ARG A 28 -22.02 -15.91 -20.31
N PRO A 29 -21.25 -16.17 -19.23
CA PRO A 29 -19.95 -15.53 -19.00
C PRO A 29 -18.95 -15.68 -20.15
N GLU A 30 -18.95 -16.82 -20.84
CA GLU A 30 -18.05 -17.09 -21.97
C GLU A 30 -18.37 -16.23 -23.19
N GLU A 31 -19.65 -15.93 -23.41
CA GLU A 31 -20.12 -15.05 -24.49
C GLU A 31 -19.72 -13.60 -24.23
N LEU A 32 -19.69 -13.17 -22.97
CA LEU A 32 -19.21 -11.84 -22.59
C LEU A 32 -17.74 -11.66 -22.99
N ALA A 33 -16.87 -12.62 -22.65
CA ALA A 33 -15.47 -12.57 -23.01
C ALA A 33 -15.27 -12.59 -24.55
N GLY A 34 -16.01 -13.44 -25.25
CA GLY A 34 -15.98 -13.48 -26.72
C GLY A 34 -16.47 -12.17 -27.36
N GLY A 35 -17.55 -11.59 -26.85
CA GLY A 35 -18.09 -10.30 -27.31
C GLY A 35 -17.13 -9.15 -27.08
N LEU A 36 -16.47 -9.12 -25.92
CA LEU A 36 -15.45 -8.14 -25.59
C LEU A 36 -14.28 -8.21 -26.58
N VAL A 37 -13.76 -9.42 -26.83
CA VAL A 37 -12.64 -9.61 -27.77
C VAL A 37 -13.04 -9.20 -29.18
N ARG A 38 -14.25 -9.54 -29.65
CA ARG A 38 -14.76 -9.07 -30.96
C ARG A 38 -14.85 -7.55 -31.07
N GLU A 39 -15.27 -6.87 -30.02
CA GLU A 39 -15.31 -5.41 -29.99
C GLU A 39 -13.91 -4.78 -29.91
N TRP A 40 -12.96 -5.48 -29.30
CA TRP A 40 -11.56 -5.03 -29.22
C TRP A 40 -10.85 -5.22 -30.57
N THR A 41 -11.09 -6.32 -31.27
CA THR A 41 -10.54 -6.57 -32.61
C THR A 41 -11.13 -5.65 -33.68
N ARG A 42 -12.29 -5.04 -33.47
CA ARG A 42 -12.80 -4.01 -34.40
C ARG A 42 -12.07 -2.68 -34.32
N LEU A 43 -11.29 -2.45 -33.26
CA LEU A 43 -10.52 -1.22 -33.10
C LEU A 43 -9.35 -1.18 -34.08
N LYS A 44 -8.98 0.01 -34.56
CA LYS A 44 -7.72 0.23 -35.28
C LYS A 44 -6.52 -0.01 -34.36
N SER A 45 -5.38 -0.39 -34.91
CA SER A 45 -4.14 -0.70 -34.15
C SER A 45 -3.75 0.38 -33.12
N GLU A 46 -3.81 1.66 -33.51
CA GLU A 46 -3.52 2.82 -32.63
C GLU A 46 -4.47 2.92 -31.44
N THR A 47 -5.75 2.60 -31.64
CA THR A 47 -6.75 2.60 -30.57
C THR A 47 -6.62 1.34 -29.71
N ARG A 48 -6.27 0.19 -30.30
CA ARG A 48 -6.00 -1.05 -29.57
C ARG A 48 -4.85 -0.88 -28.58
N SER A 49 -3.75 -0.27 -28.99
CA SER A 49 -2.57 -0.08 -28.13
C SER A 49 -2.83 0.82 -26.92
N THR A 50 -3.82 1.71 -27.01
CA THR A 50 -4.21 2.65 -25.94
C THR A 50 -5.45 2.20 -25.15
N THR A 51 -6.09 1.11 -25.55
CA THR A 51 -7.28 0.54 -24.90
C THR A 51 -6.89 -0.68 -24.08
N ASN A 52 -7.08 -0.61 -22.76
CA ASN A 52 -6.78 -1.75 -21.88
C ASN A 52 -8.02 -2.60 -21.59
N ILE A 53 -7.82 -3.90 -21.35
CA ILE A 53 -8.87 -4.81 -20.90
C ILE A 53 -8.67 -5.11 -19.42
N LEU A 54 -9.67 -4.78 -18.60
CA LEU A 54 -9.70 -5.02 -17.17
C LEU A 54 -10.66 -6.15 -16.81
N VAL A 55 -10.15 -7.08 -16.00
CA VAL A 55 -10.90 -8.22 -15.47
C VAL A 55 -10.79 -8.28 -13.95
N LEU A 56 -11.67 -9.05 -13.30
CA LEU A 56 -11.71 -9.13 -11.84
C LEU A 56 -10.67 -10.10 -11.27
N ASP A 57 -10.49 -11.26 -11.89
CA ASP A 57 -9.65 -12.35 -11.39
C ASP A 57 -8.64 -12.87 -12.42
N ASN A 58 -7.71 -13.68 -11.93
CA ASN A 58 -6.63 -14.22 -12.74
C ASN A 58 -7.12 -15.28 -13.75
N ALA A 59 -8.13 -16.08 -13.41
CA ALA A 59 -8.65 -17.11 -14.30
C ALA A 59 -9.28 -16.48 -15.56
N THR A 60 -10.10 -15.46 -15.36
CA THR A 60 -10.71 -14.66 -16.43
C THR A 60 -9.65 -13.96 -17.27
N ARG A 61 -8.57 -13.45 -16.65
CA ARG A 61 -7.44 -12.84 -17.37
C ARG A 61 -6.82 -13.82 -18.36
N LEU A 62 -6.56 -15.05 -17.93
CA LEU A 62 -5.99 -16.09 -18.79
C LEU A 62 -6.92 -16.41 -19.96
N ILE A 63 -8.23 -16.56 -19.71
CA ILE A 63 -9.23 -16.80 -20.77
C ILE A 63 -9.24 -15.66 -21.80
N VAL A 64 -9.27 -14.41 -21.34
CA VAL A 64 -9.28 -13.24 -22.24
C VAL A 64 -7.97 -13.15 -23.02
N ASN A 65 -6.83 -13.35 -22.37
CA ASN A 65 -5.53 -13.37 -23.04
C ASN A 65 -5.47 -14.40 -24.16
N SER A 66 -5.92 -15.63 -23.90
CA SER A 66 -5.97 -16.69 -24.91
C SER A 66 -6.87 -16.31 -26.09
N LYS A 67 -8.09 -15.80 -25.83
CA LYS A 67 -9.01 -15.37 -26.89
C LYS A 67 -8.48 -14.21 -27.72
N VAL A 68 -7.84 -13.22 -27.09
CA VAL A 68 -7.20 -12.10 -27.80
C VAL A 68 -6.08 -12.62 -28.70
N ARG A 69 -5.25 -13.52 -28.18
CA ARG A 69 -4.14 -14.10 -28.93
C ARG A 69 -4.60 -14.94 -30.12
N GLU A 70 -5.65 -15.74 -29.95
CA GLU A 70 -6.29 -16.49 -31.04
C GLU A 70 -6.81 -15.57 -32.14
N ALA A 71 -7.44 -14.45 -31.77
CA ALA A 71 -7.92 -13.47 -32.73
C ALA A 71 -6.77 -12.79 -33.48
N LEU A 72 -5.71 -12.36 -32.77
CA LEU A 72 -4.53 -11.74 -33.39
C LEU A 72 -3.80 -12.70 -34.32
N ARG A 73 -3.75 -13.99 -33.99
CA ARG A 73 -3.19 -15.03 -34.86
C ARG A 73 -4.00 -15.15 -36.16
N THR A 74 -5.33 -15.17 -36.03
CA THR A 74 -6.23 -15.27 -37.19
C THR A 74 -6.10 -14.05 -38.10
N GLU A 75 -5.85 -12.86 -37.53
CA GLU A 75 -5.58 -11.62 -38.27
C GLU A 75 -4.16 -11.55 -38.86
N GLY A 76 -3.26 -12.47 -38.52
CA GLY A 76 -1.83 -12.39 -38.90
C GLY A 76 -1.07 -11.26 -38.20
N ALA A 77 -1.60 -10.72 -37.10
CA ALA A 77 -1.02 -9.60 -36.35
C ALA A 77 0.11 -10.03 -35.39
N ILE A 78 0.18 -11.32 -35.07
CA ILE A 78 1.27 -11.95 -34.31
C ILE A 78 1.84 -13.12 -35.11
N GLY A 79 3.06 -13.55 -34.79
CA GLY A 79 3.71 -14.65 -35.49
C GLY A 79 2.91 -15.95 -35.48
N ALA A 80 3.09 -16.75 -36.54
CA ALA A 80 2.42 -18.04 -36.69
C ALA A 80 3.08 -19.14 -35.83
N GLU A 81 4.40 -19.02 -35.61
CA GLU A 81 5.19 -19.98 -34.86
C GLU A 81 5.19 -19.66 -33.35
N ASP A 82 4.96 -20.69 -32.54
CA ASP A 82 4.90 -20.62 -31.08
C ASP A 82 6.18 -21.19 -30.48
N GLU A 83 6.91 -20.36 -29.75
CA GLU A 83 7.92 -20.83 -28.80
C GLU A 83 7.25 -21.23 -27.49
N ARG A 84 7.61 -22.39 -26.94
CA ARG A 84 7.11 -22.86 -25.64
C ARG A 84 8.12 -22.54 -24.57
N LEU A 85 7.71 -21.69 -23.63
CA LEU A 85 8.56 -21.20 -22.55
C LEU A 85 7.93 -21.51 -21.19
N SER A 86 8.77 -21.87 -20.23
CA SER A 86 8.36 -22.07 -18.83
C SER A 86 8.20 -20.72 -18.13
N VAL A 87 7.09 -20.54 -17.41
CA VAL A 87 6.83 -19.38 -16.55
C VAL A 87 6.56 -19.81 -15.12
N LEU A 88 6.91 -18.94 -14.18
CA LEU A 88 6.65 -19.11 -12.76
C LEU A 88 5.47 -18.23 -12.34
N THR A 89 4.34 -18.86 -12.04
CA THR A 89 3.13 -18.18 -11.53
C THR A 89 3.08 -18.25 -10.01
N PRO A 90 2.79 -17.16 -9.28
CA PRO A 90 2.69 -17.22 -7.82
C PRO A 90 1.62 -18.23 -7.36
N ALA A 91 1.99 -19.15 -6.46
CA ALA A 91 1.11 -20.21 -5.99
C ALA A 91 -0.01 -19.74 -5.04
N GLY A 92 0.06 -18.49 -4.56
CA GLY A 92 -1.00 -17.87 -3.75
C GLY A 92 -1.02 -18.28 -2.27
N LEU A 93 0.00 -19.00 -1.77
CA LEU A 93 0.07 -19.37 -0.35
C LEU A 93 0.20 -18.12 0.54
N SER A 94 -0.61 -18.07 1.59
CA SER A 94 -0.50 -17.09 2.66
C SER A 94 0.75 -17.31 3.52
N ASP A 95 1.17 -16.28 4.24
CA ASP A 95 2.30 -16.39 5.18
C ASP A 95 2.07 -17.42 6.29
N ALA A 96 0.81 -17.69 6.65
CA ALA A 96 0.45 -18.73 7.60
C ALA A 96 0.60 -20.12 6.97
N GLU A 97 0.08 -20.34 5.76
CA GLU A 97 0.18 -21.61 5.03
C GLU A 97 1.64 -21.96 4.73
N LYS A 98 2.45 -20.97 4.34
CA LYS A 98 3.89 -21.15 4.08
C LYS A 98 4.66 -21.75 5.26
N ARG A 99 4.13 -21.72 6.50
CA ARG A 99 4.78 -22.32 7.67
C ARG A 99 4.56 -23.82 7.81
N TYR A 100 3.67 -24.43 7.03
CA TYR A 100 3.35 -25.85 7.14
C TYR A 100 3.63 -26.58 5.84
N ALA A 101 4.43 -27.66 5.92
CA ALA A 101 4.86 -28.44 4.76
C ALA A 101 3.69 -29.01 3.94
N ARG A 102 2.57 -29.36 4.58
CA ARG A 102 1.37 -29.91 3.93
C ARG A 102 0.73 -29.02 2.85
N PHE A 103 0.98 -27.70 2.86
CA PHE A 103 0.41 -26.79 1.87
C PHE A 103 1.25 -26.69 0.59
N TYR A 104 2.43 -27.31 0.57
CA TYR A 104 3.30 -27.36 -0.59
C TYR A 104 2.96 -28.60 -1.41
N SER A 105 2.80 -28.40 -2.72
CA SER A 105 2.52 -29.47 -3.68
C SER A 105 3.77 -29.87 -4.43
N ARG A 106 3.87 -31.16 -4.77
CA ARG A 106 4.96 -31.68 -5.61
C ARG A 106 5.04 -30.91 -6.92
N GLY A 107 6.25 -30.56 -7.34
CA GLY A 107 6.51 -29.82 -8.56
C GLY A 107 6.54 -28.29 -8.41
N GLN A 108 6.07 -27.73 -7.29
CA GLN A 108 6.19 -26.30 -7.01
C GLN A 108 7.66 -25.86 -6.94
N VAL A 109 7.92 -24.64 -7.38
CA VAL A 109 9.25 -24.03 -7.37
C VAL A 109 9.33 -22.99 -6.26
N LEU A 110 10.35 -23.10 -5.42
CA LEU A 110 10.63 -22.18 -4.32
C LEU A 110 11.87 -21.37 -4.65
N THR A 111 11.79 -20.07 -4.37
CA THR A 111 12.96 -19.19 -4.35
C THR A 111 13.11 -18.57 -2.97
N PHE A 112 14.36 -18.42 -2.52
CA PHE A 112 14.67 -17.89 -1.20
C PHE A 112 15.38 -16.54 -1.32
N SER A 113 14.79 -15.48 -0.79
CA SER A 113 15.39 -14.13 -0.83
C SER A 113 16.68 -14.01 -0.01
N ARG A 114 17.01 -15.04 0.78
CA ARG A 114 18.26 -15.17 1.54
C ARG A 114 18.62 -16.65 1.67
N GLY A 115 19.90 -16.96 1.49
CA GLY A 115 20.40 -18.31 1.68
C GLY A 115 20.25 -18.81 3.12
N ILE A 116 20.07 -20.13 3.25
CA ILE A 116 19.95 -20.85 4.52
C ILE A 116 21.10 -21.86 4.61
N ALA A 117 22.22 -21.42 5.18
CA ALA A 117 23.46 -22.20 5.25
C ALA A 117 23.27 -23.61 5.82
N ARG A 118 22.46 -23.75 6.89
CA ARG A 118 22.18 -25.04 7.55
C ARG A 118 21.57 -26.09 6.61
N SER A 119 20.82 -25.67 5.60
CA SER A 119 20.16 -26.54 4.62
C SER A 119 20.85 -26.52 3.25
N GLY A 120 21.98 -25.82 3.10
CA GLY A 120 22.66 -25.68 1.80
C GLY A 120 21.87 -24.88 0.75
N ILE A 121 20.88 -24.09 1.18
CA ILE A 121 20.02 -23.29 0.31
C ILE A 121 20.73 -21.98 -0.04
N SER A 122 20.89 -21.70 -1.33
CA SER A 122 21.46 -20.45 -1.83
C SER A 122 20.41 -19.33 -1.86
N ARG A 123 20.90 -18.09 -1.88
CA ARG A 123 20.05 -16.92 -2.14
C ARG A 123 19.64 -16.93 -3.62
N ASP A 124 18.37 -16.63 -3.87
CA ASP A 124 17.75 -16.47 -5.19
C ASP A 124 17.84 -17.73 -6.09
N GLY A 125 18.25 -18.89 -5.54
CA GLY A 125 18.22 -20.17 -6.24
C GLY A 125 16.81 -20.77 -6.34
N GLU A 126 16.57 -21.50 -7.43
CA GLU A 126 15.32 -22.25 -7.66
C GLU A 126 15.40 -23.66 -7.08
N TYR A 127 14.37 -24.04 -6.33
CA TYR A 127 14.27 -25.35 -5.66
C TYR A 127 12.90 -25.96 -5.91
N ARG A 128 12.83 -27.16 -6.48
CA ARG A 128 11.57 -27.85 -6.77
C ARG A 128 11.16 -28.77 -5.62
N VAL A 129 9.90 -28.73 -5.22
CA VAL A 129 9.34 -29.64 -4.21
C VAL A 129 9.24 -31.05 -4.77
N VAL A 130 9.95 -31.99 -4.14
CA VAL A 130 9.87 -33.41 -4.48
C VAL A 130 8.74 -34.06 -3.68
N GLN A 131 8.81 -33.96 -2.36
CA GLN A 131 7.85 -34.57 -1.43
C GLN A 131 7.93 -33.96 -0.03
N MET A 132 6.90 -34.22 0.76
CA MET A 132 6.91 -34.00 2.20
C MET A 132 7.39 -35.28 2.91
N VAL A 133 8.32 -35.14 3.85
CA VAL A 133 8.83 -36.23 4.68
C VAL A 133 8.80 -35.84 6.16
N CYS A 134 9.01 -36.79 7.05
CA CYS A 134 9.28 -36.52 8.46
C CYS A 134 10.79 -36.54 8.71
N ASP A 135 11.28 -35.57 9.48
CA ASP A 135 12.66 -35.61 9.98
C ASP A 135 12.81 -36.59 11.16
N ASP A 136 14.03 -36.76 11.66
CA ASP A 136 14.36 -37.66 12.77
C ASP A 136 13.61 -37.33 14.08
N THR A 137 12.97 -36.15 14.15
CA THR A 137 12.15 -35.68 15.28
C THR A 137 10.65 -35.71 14.98
N GLU A 138 10.24 -36.50 13.98
CA GLU A 138 8.85 -36.64 13.48
C GLU A 138 8.22 -35.33 12.99
N ARG A 139 9.02 -34.32 12.64
CA ARG A 139 8.51 -33.05 12.13
C ARG A 139 8.38 -33.10 10.61
N GLN A 140 7.28 -32.57 10.10
CA GLN A 140 7.07 -32.45 8.66
C GLN A 140 8.04 -31.43 8.04
N VAL A 141 8.85 -31.90 7.09
CA VAL A 141 9.81 -31.13 6.31
C VAL A 141 9.61 -31.41 4.82
N LEU A 142 10.19 -30.57 3.97
CA LEU A 142 10.17 -30.74 2.52
C LEU A 142 11.53 -31.19 2.01
N GLU A 143 11.52 -32.17 1.13
CA GLU A 143 12.65 -32.48 0.26
C GLU A 143 12.52 -31.65 -1.00
N LEU A 144 13.53 -30.81 -1.22
CA LEU A 144 13.63 -29.94 -2.38
C LEU A 144 14.82 -30.38 -3.23
N VAL A 145 14.71 -30.26 -4.55
CA VAL A 145 15.81 -30.51 -5.48
C VAL A 145 16.22 -29.21 -6.16
N ASP A 146 17.51 -28.91 -6.20
CA ASP A 146 18.04 -27.78 -6.97
C ASP A 146 18.26 -28.12 -8.44
N GLU A 147 18.67 -27.15 -9.24
CA GLU A 147 18.92 -27.30 -10.68
C GLU A 147 20.00 -28.35 -11.00
N ASN A 148 20.92 -28.62 -10.07
CA ASN A 148 21.99 -29.60 -10.24
C ASN A 148 21.57 -31.01 -9.77
N GLY A 149 20.31 -31.20 -9.37
CA GLY A 149 19.81 -32.47 -8.87
C GLY A 149 20.14 -32.75 -7.41
N ARG A 150 20.73 -31.79 -6.68
CA ARG A 150 21.05 -31.98 -5.26
C ARG A 150 19.79 -31.83 -4.42
N ILE A 151 19.54 -32.83 -3.58
CA ILE A 151 18.41 -32.85 -2.66
C ILE A 151 18.78 -32.15 -1.36
N VAL A 152 17.94 -31.22 -0.91
CA VAL A 152 18.07 -30.52 0.37
C VAL A 152 16.80 -30.68 1.18
N ARG A 153 16.95 -30.81 2.50
CA ARG A 153 15.82 -30.83 3.45
C ARG A 153 15.59 -29.45 4.04
N TRP A 154 14.35 -28.99 3.94
CA TRP A 154 13.93 -27.68 4.40
C TRP A 154 12.72 -27.76 5.31
N ASN A 155 12.81 -27.13 6.49
CA ASN A 155 11.70 -27.02 7.43
C ASN A 155 11.05 -25.63 7.32
N PRO A 156 9.80 -25.52 6.81
CA PRO A 156 9.13 -24.23 6.63
C PRO A 156 8.88 -23.46 7.94
N ARG A 157 8.91 -24.13 9.10
CA ARG A 157 8.65 -23.52 10.42
C ARG A 157 9.82 -22.68 10.93
N LEU A 158 11.05 -22.96 10.49
CA LEU A 158 12.26 -22.33 11.02
C LEU A 158 12.57 -20.97 10.36
N GLY A 159 11.90 -20.64 9.26
CA GLY A 159 12.13 -19.43 8.48
C GLY A 159 11.07 -18.33 8.66
N LYS A 160 11.34 -17.17 8.04
CA LYS A 160 10.33 -16.13 7.83
C LYS A 160 9.59 -16.42 6.51
N PRO A 161 8.26 -16.60 6.52
CA PRO A 161 7.47 -16.84 5.30
C PRO A 161 7.65 -15.78 4.21
N THR A 162 7.88 -14.53 4.61
CA THR A 162 8.11 -13.40 3.70
C THR A 162 9.40 -13.50 2.89
N ARG A 163 10.31 -14.42 3.24
CA ARG A 163 11.56 -14.67 2.50
C ARG A 163 11.47 -15.84 1.53
N VAL A 164 10.30 -16.47 1.44
CA VAL A 164 10.04 -17.63 0.60
C VAL A 164 8.96 -17.27 -0.41
N ASN A 165 9.31 -17.30 -1.69
CA ASN A 165 8.33 -17.23 -2.76
C ASN A 165 8.06 -18.65 -3.27
N VAL A 166 6.79 -18.93 -3.52
CA VAL A 166 6.32 -20.25 -3.96
C VAL A 166 5.59 -20.06 -5.28
N PHE A 167 6.00 -20.82 -6.27
CA PHE A 167 5.51 -20.72 -7.63
C PHE A 167 5.00 -22.07 -8.14
N ASN A 168 4.02 -22.01 -9.03
CA ASN A 168 3.69 -23.11 -9.92
C ASN A 168 4.43 -22.86 -11.23
N GLU A 169 5.09 -23.89 -11.75
CA GLU A 169 5.68 -23.85 -13.08
C GLU A 169 4.61 -24.20 -14.12
N GLU A 170 4.48 -23.37 -15.14
CA GLU A 170 3.49 -23.57 -16.20
C GLU A 170 4.11 -23.25 -17.56
N ASP A 171 3.61 -23.90 -18.61
CA ASP A 171 4.03 -23.58 -19.97
C ASP A 171 3.22 -22.41 -20.54
N ARG A 172 3.90 -21.55 -21.30
CA ARG A 172 3.30 -20.47 -22.08
C ARG A 172 3.83 -20.48 -23.50
N LYS A 173 2.92 -20.27 -24.44
CA LYS A 173 3.25 -20.07 -25.85
C LYS A 173 3.56 -18.60 -26.08
N MET A 174 4.68 -18.28 -26.68
CA MET A 174 5.10 -16.93 -27.01
C MET A 174 5.38 -16.84 -28.51
N THR A 175 5.06 -15.70 -29.11
CA THR A 175 5.43 -15.41 -30.49
C THR A 175 5.85 -13.96 -30.67
N GLN A 176 6.49 -13.65 -31.79
CA GLN A 176 6.81 -12.27 -32.14
C GLN A 176 5.51 -11.45 -32.27
N GLY A 177 5.52 -10.24 -31.70
CA GLY A 177 4.36 -9.35 -31.63
C GLY A 177 3.50 -9.56 -30.38
N ASP A 178 3.72 -10.61 -29.58
CA ASP A 178 2.94 -10.82 -28.35
C ASP A 178 3.14 -9.69 -27.35
N ARG A 179 2.06 -9.35 -26.63
CA ARG A 179 2.12 -8.46 -25.47
C ARG A 179 2.44 -9.24 -24.22
N ILE A 180 3.37 -8.74 -23.44
CA ILE A 180 3.84 -9.35 -22.19
C ILE A 180 3.57 -8.42 -21.00
N GLN A 181 3.32 -9.01 -19.85
CA GLN A 181 3.26 -8.33 -18.56
C GLN A 181 4.19 -9.01 -17.58
N TRP A 182 5.05 -8.22 -16.95
CA TRP A 182 5.92 -8.66 -15.89
C TRP A 182 5.16 -8.80 -14.57
N ARG A 183 5.30 -9.94 -13.87
CA ARG A 183 4.41 -10.32 -12.74
C ARG A 183 5.02 -10.08 -11.37
N LEU A 184 6.34 -9.89 -11.29
CA LEU A 184 7.08 -9.60 -10.05
C LEU A 184 8.12 -8.52 -10.31
N VAL A 185 8.56 -7.80 -9.28
CA VAL A 185 9.67 -6.84 -9.48
C VAL A 185 10.95 -7.60 -9.82
N SER A 186 11.67 -7.12 -10.85
CA SER A 186 12.98 -7.64 -11.26
C SER A 186 14.01 -6.53 -11.13
N HIS A 187 14.86 -6.60 -10.10
CA HIS A 187 15.85 -5.56 -9.83
C HIS A 187 17.03 -5.59 -10.82
N ASP A 188 17.39 -6.79 -11.26
CA ASP A 188 18.37 -7.08 -12.30
C ASP A 188 17.98 -6.52 -13.67
N LEU A 189 16.71 -6.56 -14.02
CA LEU A 189 16.20 -6.03 -15.29
C LEU A 189 15.72 -4.57 -15.22
N ASP A 190 15.67 -4.00 -14.01
CA ASP A 190 14.97 -2.74 -13.70
C ASP A 190 13.52 -2.72 -14.23
N VAL A 191 12.78 -3.80 -13.98
CA VAL A 191 11.39 -3.96 -14.41
C VAL A 191 10.47 -3.97 -13.20
N LYS A 192 9.44 -3.12 -13.24
CA LYS A 192 8.46 -2.99 -12.15
C LYS A 192 7.38 -4.06 -12.26
N ASN A 193 6.74 -4.36 -11.14
CA ASN A 193 5.57 -5.23 -11.14
C ASN A 193 4.46 -4.65 -12.03
N ALA A 194 3.83 -5.52 -12.81
CA ALA A 194 2.76 -5.22 -13.75
C ALA A 194 3.18 -4.31 -14.91
N GLU A 195 4.47 -4.08 -15.12
CA GLU A 195 5.00 -3.39 -16.30
C GLU A 195 4.75 -4.21 -17.56
N ARG A 196 4.48 -3.54 -18.68
CA ARG A 196 4.05 -4.18 -19.93
C ARG A 196 4.93 -3.78 -21.09
N GLY A 197 5.07 -4.70 -22.03
CA GLY A 197 5.80 -4.47 -23.25
C GLY A 197 5.28 -5.32 -24.40
N THR A 198 5.90 -5.13 -25.56
CA THR A 198 5.65 -5.91 -26.77
C THR A 198 6.93 -6.64 -27.16
N VAL A 199 6.83 -7.93 -27.46
CA VAL A 199 7.95 -8.72 -27.97
C VAL A 199 8.16 -8.35 -29.44
N GLU A 200 9.22 -7.59 -29.74
CA GLU A 200 9.54 -7.18 -31.10
C GLU A 200 10.34 -8.24 -31.86
N VAL A 201 11.16 -9.03 -31.16
CA VAL A 201 11.95 -10.14 -31.72
C VAL A 201 11.94 -11.29 -30.71
N LEU A 202 11.83 -12.52 -31.20
CA LEU A 202 11.91 -13.75 -30.40
C LEU A 202 12.81 -14.74 -31.12
N ASP A 203 13.86 -15.19 -30.44
CA ASP A 203 14.82 -16.20 -30.93
C ASP A 203 15.03 -17.24 -29.82
N GLY A 204 14.31 -18.36 -29.94
CA GLY A 204 14.20 -19.37 -28.88
C GLY A 204 13.71 -18.75 -27.56
N THR A 205 14.59 -18.72 -26.55
CA THR A 205 14.28 -18.16 -25.22
C THR A 205 14.59 -16.66 -25.10
N ARG A 206 15.30 -16.08 -26.07
CA ARG A 206 15.73 -14.69 -26.02
C ARG A 206 14.72 -13.78 -26.72
N ALA A 207 14.16 -12.84 -25.98
CA ALA A 207 13.19 -11.89 -26.48
C ALA A 207 13.72 -10.46 -26.40
N THR A 208 13.54 -9.68 -27.47
CA THR A 208 13.70 -8.22 -27.43
C THR A 208 12.35 -7.59 -27.14
N ILE A 209 12.20 -7.01 -25.95
CA ILE A 209 10.96 -6.41 -25.47
C ILE A 209 11.05 -4.89 -25.58
N ARG A 210 10.06 -4.27 -26.23
CA ARG A 210 9.84 -2.82 -26.17
C ARG A 210 8.84 -2.52 -25.06
N TRP A 211 9.25 -1.78 -24.04
CA TRP A 211 8.42 -1.43 -22.90
C TRP A 211 7.46 -0.28 -23.21
N ASP A 212 6.23 -0.35 -22.70
CA ASP A 212 5.20 0.67 -22.92
C ASP A 212 5.48 1.97 -22.15
N THR A 213 6.23 1.89 -21.04
CA THR A 213 6.44 3.01 -20.10
C THR A 213 7.32 4.12 -20.70
N ASP A 214 8.42 3.74 -21.34
CA ASP A 214 9.48 4.64 -21.82
C ASP A 214 9.90 4.32 -23.27
N GLY A 215 9.35 3.28 -23.89
CA GLY A 215 9.73 2.84 -25.24
C GLY A 215 11.10 2.18 -25.32
N ARG A 216 11.78 1.95 -24.19
CA ARG A 216 13.12 1.32 -24.20
C ARG A 216 13.02 -0.12 -24.69
N ARG A 217 14.08 -0.58 -25.35
CA ARG A 217 14.23 -1.96 -25.81
C ARG A 217 15.21 -2.69 -24.92
N GLN A 218 14.84 -3.89 -24.50
CA GLN A 218 15.70 -4.74 -23.68
C GLN A 218 15.67 -6.17 -24.21
N SER A 219 16.85 -6.75 -24.42
CA SER A 219 16.99 -8.18 -24.72
C SER A 219 17.02 -8.95 -23.39
N ILE A 220 16.10 -9.90 -23.22
CA ILE A 220 15.92 -10.67 -21.99
C ILE A 220 15.88 -12.16 -22.35
N ASP A 221 16.57 -12.98 -21.56
CA ASP A 221 16.44 -14.43 -21.64
C ASP A 221 15.26 -14.89 -20.77
N LEU A 222 14.16 -15.27 -21.43
CA LEU A 222 12.92 -15.68 -20.78
C LEU A 222 13.02 -17.05 -20.09
N ALA A 223 14.07 -17.83 -20.36
CA ALA A 223 14.36 -19.06 -19.62
C ALA A 223 15.04 -18.80 -18.27
N VAL A 224 15.72 -17.66 -18.11
CA VAL A 224 16.29 -17.22 -16.84
C VAL A 224 15.25 -16.41 -16.05
N HIS A 225 14.60 -15.46 -16.71
CA HIS A 225 13.62 -14.58 -16.08
C HIS A 225 12.20 -15.06 -16.40
N LYS A 226 11.68 -15.97 -15.57
CA LYS A 226 10.42 -16.71 -15.82
C LYS A 226 9.16 -16.05 -15.27
N THR A 227 9.24 -14.85 -14.69
CA THR A 227 8.12 -14.22 -13.94
C THR A 227 7.27 -13.29 -14.81
N TRP A 228 6.97 -13.73 -16.03
CA TRP A 228 6.14 -12.99 -16.98
C TRP A 228 4.90 -13.77 -17.37
N ASP A 229 3.92 -13.08 -17.95
CA ASP A 229 2.74 -13.69 -18.55
C ASP A 229 2.23 -12.82 -19.71
N HIS A 230 1.20 -13.27 -20.43
CA HIS A 230 0.59 -12.46 -21.48
C HIS A 230 -0.06 -11.20 -20.91
N GLY A 231 0.16 -10.08 -21.59
CA GLY A 231 -0.18 -8.72 -21.15
C GLY A 231 -1.33 -8.06 -21.89
N TYR A 232 -2.23 -8.83 -22.51
CA TYR A 232 -3.39 -8.30 -23.24
C TYR A 232 -4.49 -7.77 -22.30
N ALA A 233 -4.79 -8.53 -21.25
CA ALA A 233 -5.70 -8.15 -20.18
C ALA A 233 -4.97 -8.07 -18.84
N GLU A 234 -5.51 -7.27 -17.94
CA GLU A 234 -4.96 -7.02 -16.61
C GLU A 234 -6.06 -7.13 -15.55
N THR A 235 -5.73 -7.61 -14.35
CA THR A 235 -6.67 -7.57 -13.24
C THR A 235 -6.85 -6.13 -12.74
N ILE A 236 -8.05 -5.77 -12.27
CA ILE A 236 -8.33 -4.43 -11.74
C ILE A 236 -7.34 -4.02 -10.63
N TYR A 237 -6.92 -4.98 -9.81
CA TYR A 237 -5.89 -4.76 -8.79
C TYR A 237 -4.52 -4.39 -9.38
N ALA A 238 -4.06 -5.09 -10.42
CA ALA A 238 -2.78 -4.80 -11.07
C ALA A 238 -2.81 -3.47 -11.85
N ALA A 239 -3.99 -3.05 -12.30
CA ALA A 239 -4.22 -1.76 -12.94
C ALA A 239 -4.29 -0.57 -11.96
N GLN A 240 -4.21 -0.81 -10.65
CA GLN A 240 -4.26 0.24 -9.64
C GLN A 240 -3.13 1.24 -9.88
N SER A 241 -3.44 2.53 -9.72
CA SER A 241 -2.53 3.66 -9.97
C SER A 241 -2.10 3.86 -11.42
N LYS A 242 -2.63 3.09 -12.38
CA LYS A 242 -2.44 3.32 -13.82
C LYS A 242 -3.61 4.09 -14.43
N THR A 243 -3.36 4.76 -15.55
CA THR A 243 -4.38 5.46 -16.34
C THR A 243 -4.25 5.04 -17.80
N TYR A 244 -5.38 4.76 -18.44
CA TYR A 244 -5.49 4.33 -19.82
C TYR A 244 -6.38 5.29 -20.61
N ALA A 245 -6.18 5.37 -21.92
CA ALA A 245 -7.03 6.21 -22.77
C ALA A 245 -8.48 5.70 -22.72
N ARG A 246 -8.67 4.39 -22.91
CA ARG A 246 -9.96 3.70 -22.80
C ARG A 246 -9.79 2.39 -22.06
N VAL A 247 -10.89 1.91 -21.47
CA VAL A 247 -10.91 0.65 -20.74
C VAL A 247 -12.12 -0.18 -21.13
N TYR A 248 -11.89 -1.46 -21.38
CA TYR A 248 -12.93 -2.48 -21.50
C TYR A 248 -12.99 -3.26 -20.19
N VAL A 249 -14.16 -3.37 -19.56
CA VAL A 249 -14.32 -4.04 -18.26
C VAL A 249 -15.18 -5.28 -18.43
N LEU A 250 -14.67 -6.43 -17.99
CA LEU A 250 -15.46 -7.66 -17.90
C LEU A 250 -15.91 -7.89 -16.45
N ALA A 251 -17.22 -7.77 -16.20
CA ALA A 251 -17.83 -7.83 -14.87
C ALA A 251 -18.94 -8.90 -14.81
N PRO A 252 -18.57 -10.20 -14.79
CA PRO A 252 -19.53 -11.29 -14.67
C PRO A 252 -20.15 -11.34 -13.25
N LEU A 253 -21.48 -11.27 -13.15
CA LEU A 253 -22.26 -11.23 -11.90
C LEU A 253 -21.97 -12.40 -10.95
N GLY A 254 -21.60 -13.56 -11.49
CA GLY A 254 -21.24 -14.73 -10.69
C GLY A 254 -19.92 -14.60 -9.92
N SER A 255 -19.07 -13.63 -10.26
CA SER A 255 -17.80 -13.44 -9.58
C SER A 255 -18.01 -12.78 -8.21
N PRO A 256 -17.45 -13.33 -7.12
CA PRO A 256 -17.52 -12.71 -5.79
C PRO A 256 -16.75 -11.37 -5.73
N LEU A 257 -15.90 -11.11 -6.72
CA LEU A 257 -15.14 -9.87 -6.84
C LEU A 257 -15.94 -8.73 -7.48
N VAL A 258 -17.16 -8.97 -7.98
CA VAL A 258 -18.06 -7.87 -8.38
C VAL A 258 -18.53 -7.15 -7.13
N ASN A 259 -18.01 -5.94 -6.93
CA ASN A 259 -18.34 -5.03 -5.84
C ASN A 259 -18.08 -3.57 -6.25
N GLY A 260 -18.66 -2.63 -5.50
CA GLY A 260 -18.58 -1.19 -5.74
C GLY A 260 -17.15 -0.67 -5.85
N GLN A 261 -16.25 -1.08 -4.96
CA GLN A 261 -14.85 -0.65 -4.95
C GLN A 261 -14.09 -1.09 -6.21
N ASN A 262 -14.27 -2.33 -6.66
CA ASN A 262 -13.65 -2.85 -7.87
C ASN A 262 -14.21 -2.15 -9.12
N TYR A 263 -15.52 -1.95 -9.17
CA TYR A 263 -16.16 -1.18 -10.25
C TYR A 263 -15.62 0.26 -10.31
N TYR A 264 -15.63 0.98 -9.19
CA TYR A 264 -15.10 2.33 -9.09
C TYR A 264 -13.62 2.41 -9.51
N THR A 265 -12.81 1.46 -9.03
CA THR A 265 -11.40 1.38 -9.41
C THR A 265 -11.25 1.17 -10.91
N ALA A 266 -12.02 0.27 -11.52
CA ALA A 266 -11.97 -0.02 -12.95
C ALA A 266 -12.34 1.21 -13.80
N ILE A 267 -13.47 1.87 -13.52
CA ILE A 267 -13.92 3.00 -14.33
C ILE A 267 -13.03 4.23 -14.18
N THR A 268 -12.39 4.41 -13.02
CA THR A 268 -11.43 5.52 -12.79
C THR A 268 -10.10 5.33 -13.51
N ARG A 269 -9.80 4.13 -14.03
CA ARG A 269 -8.58 3.91 -14.84
C ARG A 269 -8.69 4.55 -16.22
N ALA A 270 -9.90 4.84 -16.72
CA ALA A 270 -10.11 5.36 -18.06
C ALA A 270 -10.16 6.89 -18.09
N ARG A 271 -9.39 7.49 -19.01
CA ARG A 271 -9.41 8.94 -19.26
C ARG A 271 -10.60 9.35 -20.13
N PHE A 272 -10.85 8.62 -21.22
CA PHE A 272 -11.83 9.04 -22.24
C PHE A 272 -13.14 8.26 -22.19
N GLY A 273 -13.10 6.96 -21.93
CA GLY A 273 -14.28 6.13 -22.08
C GLY A 273 -14.14 4.72 -21.54
N VAL A 274 -15.27 4.14 -21.14
CA VAL A 274 -15.38 2.78 -20.62
C VAL A 274 -16.50 2.05 -21.32
N LYS A 275 -16.20 0.84 -21.81
CA LYS A 275 -17.21 -0.16 -22.21
C LYS A 275 -17.20 -1.30 -21.20
N LEU A 276 -18.37 -1.78 -20.80
CA LEU A 276 -18.51 -2.82 -19.78
C LEU A 276 -19.31 -4.01 -20.31
N TRP A 277 -18.92 -5.22 -19.94
CA TRP A 277 -19.62 -6.47 -20.25
C TRP A 277 -20.11 -7.13 -18.96
N THR A 278 -21.40 -7.40 -18.88
CA THR A 278 -22.03 -8.08 -17.74
C THR A 278 -23.26 -8.86 -18.21
N GLN A 279 -23.80 -9.79 -17.43
CA GLN A 279 -24.98 -10.54 -17.87
C GLN A 279 -26.24 -9.66 -17.91
N ASP A 280 -26.36 -8.74 -16.97
CA ASP A 280 -27.55 -7.94 -16.75
C ASP A 280 -27.15 -6.65 -16.04
N LYS A 281 -27.50 -5.51 -16.63
CA LYS A 281 -27.12 -4.18 -16.15
C LYS A 281 -27.78 -3.83 -14.82
N ASP A 282 -29.07 -4.15 -14.66
CA ASP A 282 -29.84 -3.79 -13.47
C ASP A 282 -29.41 -4.66 -12.29
N LYS A 283 -29.21 -5.96 -12.54
CA LYS A 283 -28.63 -6.85 -11.52
C LYS A 283 -27.22 -6.45 -11.14
N LEU A 284 -26.41 -5.95 -12.10
CA LEU A 284 -25.08 -5.43 -11.77
C LEU A 284 -25.19 -4.24 -10.81
N ALA A 285 -26.05 -3.26 -11.09
CA ALA A 285 -26.26 -2.11 -10.22
C ALA A 285 -26.69 -2.52 -8.80
N ASP A 286 -27.58 -3.49 -8.67
CA ASP A 286 -28.01 -4.05 -7.39
C ASP A 286 -26.86 -4.76 -6.65
N VAL A 287 -26.07 -5.59 -7.33
CA VAL A 287 -24.91 -6.26 -6.73
C VAL A 287 -23.86 -5.24 -6.25
N LEU A 288 -23.58 -4.20 -7.04
CA LEU A 288 -22.64 -3.14 -6.68
C LEU A 288 -23.12 -2.34 -5.46
N SER A 289 -24.42 -2.06 -5.37
CA SER A 289 -25.04 -1.39 -4.22
C SER A 289 -24.95 -2.23 -2.95
N ARG A 290 -25.22 -3.54 -3.05
CA ARG A 290 -25.21 -4.45 -1.89
C ARG A 290 -23.81 -4.83 -1.43
N ARG A 291 -22.82 -4.84 -2.34
CA ARG A 291 -21.43 -5.21 -2.05
C ARG A 291 -20.54 -4.00 -2.24
N SER A 292 -20.30 -3.22 -1.18
CA SER A 292 -19.39 -2.07 -1.26
C SER A 292 -17.96 -2.50 -1.63
N GLY A 293 -17.50 -3.64 -1.11
CA GLY A 293 -16.10 -4.06 -1.23
C GLY A 293 -15.16 -3.31 -0.28
N GLU A 294 -15.70 -2.45 0.58
CA GLU A 294 -14.94 -1.78 1.62
C GLU A 294 -14.53 -2.79 2.70
N LYS A 295 -13.28 -2.68 3.16
CA LYS A 295 -12.78 -3.51 4.24
C LYS A 295 -13.30 -2.96 5.56
N THR A 296 -14.22 -3.68 6.18
CA THR A 296 -14.65 -3.39 7.55
C THR A 296 -13.47 -3.56 8.50
N SER A 297 -13.16 -2.54 9.29
CA SER A 297 -12.11 -2.67 10.31
C SER A 297 -12.55 -3.66 11.41
N ALA A 298 -11.61 -4.31 12.09
CA ALA A 298 -11.96 -5.21 13.20
C ALA A 298 -12.78 -4.50 14.30
N LEU A 299 -12.50 -3.21 14.53
CA LEU A 299 -13.28 -2.40 15.45
C LEU A 299 -14.70 -2.17 14.93
N GLU A 300 -14.87 -1.89 13.65
CA GLU A 300 -16.17 -1.66 13.05
C GLU A 300 -17.02 -2.94 13.01
N GLY A 301 -16.43 -4.07 12.66
CA GLY A 301 -17.10 -5.37 12.68
C GLY A 301 -17.52 -5.80 14.10
N LEU A 302 -16.75 -5.39 15.12
CA LEU A 302 -17.12 -5.58 16.53
C LEU A 302 -18.06 -4.48 17.06
N GLY A 303 -18.50 -3.53 16.22
CA GLY A 303 -19.32 -2.38 16.63
C GLY A 303 -18.61 -1.42 17.60
N ARG A 304 -17.28 -1.50 17.69
CA ARG A 304 -16.45 -0.75 18.62
C ARG A 304 -16.13 0.66 18.19
N VAL A 305 -16.24 1.01 16.90
CA VAL A 305 -15.95 2.38 16.43
C VAL A 305 -16.84 3.40 17.14
N ALA A 306 -18.15 3.15 17.18
CA ALA A 306 -19.08 4.01 17.91
C ALA A 306 -18.93 3.87 19.43
N ARG A 307 -18.82 2.63 19.94
CA ARG A 307 -18.74 2.36 21.39
C ARG A 307 -17.47 2.94 22.03
N ASP A 308 -16.33 2.85 21.37
CA ASP A 308 -15.03 3.31 21.86
C ASP A 308 -14.71 4.75 21.47
N SER A 309 -15.60 5.42 20.75
CA SER A 309 -15.52 6.87 20.51
C SER A 309 -15.56 7.66 21.81
N VAL A 310 -15.10 8.92 21.79
CA VAL A 310 -15.18 9.84 22.95
C VAL A 310 -16.61 9.94 23.47
N LYS A 311 -17.60 10.02 22.57
CA LYS A 311 -19.03 10.01 22.93
C LYS A 311 -19.47 8.69 23.56
N GLY A 312 -19.07 7.55 22.98
CA GLY A 312 -19.39 6.22 23.51
C GLY A 312 -18.72 5.93 24.86
N ARG A 313 -17.53 6.47 25.12
CA ARG A 313 -16.87 6.41 26.44
C ARG A 313 -17.48 7.36 27.45
N ALA A 314 -17.87 8.56 27.02
CA ALA A 314 -18.56 9.53 27.87
C ALA A 314 -19.93 9.00 28.32
N LEU A 315 -20.68 8.35 27.43
CA LEU A 315 -21.95 7.68 27.75
C LEU A 315 -21.77 6.52 28.75
N ARG A 316 -20.68 5.75 28.63
CA ARG A 316 -20.36 4.65 29.58
C ARG A 316 -20.00 5.13 30.99
N HIS A 317 -19.54 6.36 31.12
CA HIS A 317 -19.10 6.94 32.39
C HIS A 317 -19.85 8.22 32.74
N SER A 318 -21.08 8.40 32.23
CA SER A 318 -21.88 9.61 32.42
C SER A 318 -21.97 9.99 33.91
N GLU A 319 -22.36 9.03 34.76
CA GLU A 319 -22.49 9.21 36.21
C GLU A 319 -21.18 9.58 36.92
N ARG A 320 -20.03 9.12 36.40
CA ARG A 320 -18.72 9.48 36.95
C ARG A 320 -18.35 10.91 36.55
N TRP A 321 -18.64 11.29 35.31
CA TRP A 321 -18.38 12.64 34.81
C TRP A 321 -19.35 13.67 35.39
N ASP A 322 -20.58 13.27 35.71
CA ASP A 322 -21.57 14.09 36.41
C ASP A 322 -21.09 14.40 37.83
N ARG A 323 -20.69 13.37 38.59
CA ARG A 323 -20.09 13.55 39.92
C ARG A 323 -18.86 14.45 39.92
N LEU A 324 -17.92 14.21 39.00
CA LEU A 324 -16.72 15.06 38.87
C LEU A 324 -17.05 16.52 38.53
N ARG A 325 -18.12 16.76 37.75
CA ARG A 325 -18.58 18.11 37.44
C ARG A 325 -19.21 18.79 38.65
N GLU A 326 -20.03 18.06 39.41
CA GLU A 326 -20.63 18.54 40.66
C GLU A 326 -19.55 18.85 41.72
N GLU A 327 -18.57 17.97 41.88
CA GLU A 327 -17.42 18.18 42.77
C GLU A 327 -16.62 19.43 42.37
N GLN A 328 -16.29 19.61 41.09
CA GLN A 328 -15.62 20.84 40.63
C GLN A 328 -16.46 22.09 40.87
N GLN A 329 -17.78 22.03 40.68
CA GLN A 329 -18.66 23.17 40.93
C GLN A 329 -18.71 23.50 42.42
N ALA A 330 -18.80 22.49 43.28
CA ALA A 330 -18.76 22.65 44.73
C ALA A 330 -17.42 23.23 45.20
N GLU A 331 -16.28 22.74 44.69
CA GLU A 331 -14.96 23.29 44.99
C GLU A 331 -14.82 24.76 44.55
N ARG A 332 -15.31 25.10 43.36
CA ARG A 332 -15.31 26.49 42.87
C ARG A 332 -16.19 27.39 43.73
N ALA A 333 -17.36 26.90 44.14
CA ALA A 333 -18.26 27.62 45.05
C ALA A 333 -17.61 27.85 46.41
N GLN A 334 -17.03 26.81 47.02
CA GLN A 334 -16.29 26.92 48.29
C GLN A 334 -15.09 27.86 48.17
N ARG A 335 -14.36 27.84 47.05
CA ARG A 335 -13.25 28.77 46.82
C ARG A 335 -13.75 30.21 46.74
N ARG A 336 -14.86 30.44 46.05
CA ARG A 336 -15.50 31.77 45.96
C ARG A 336 -15.97 32.25 47.32
N GLU A 337 -16.58 31.39 48.13
CA GLU A 337 -17.01 31.70 49.50
C GLU A 337 -15.82 31.99 50.42
N ARG A 338 -14.74 31.19 50.37
CA ARG A 338 -13.51 31.46 51.12
C ARG A 338 -12.91 32.81 50.78
N LEU A 339 -12.81 33.14 49.49
CA LEU A 339 -12.31 34.45 49.03
C LEU A 339 -13.24 35.59 49.48
N ALA A 340 -14.56 35.39 49.45
CA ALA A 340 -15.54 36.36 49.94
C ALA A 340 -15.45 36.57 51.45
N ALA A 341 -15.31 35.49 52.22
CA ALA A 341 -15.13 35.53 53.68
C ALA A 341 -13.81 36.21 54.07
N GLN A 342 -12.70 35.94 53.36
CA GLN A 342 -11.43 36.65 53.55
C GLN A 342 -11.56 38.15 53.28
N ARG A 343 -12.28 38.53 52.21
CA ARG A 343 -12.59 39.95 51.93
C ARG A 343 -13.47 40.59 53.00
N TYR A 344 -14.40 39.84 53.59
CA TYR A 344 -15.29 40.33 54.65
C TYR A 344 -14.56 40.50 55.99
N ALA A 345 -13.69 39.54 56.34
CA ALA A 345 -12.84 39.59 57.53
C ALA A 345 -11.80 40.72 57.46
N GLY A 346 -11.21 40.96 56.27
CA GLY A 346 -10.32 42.11 56.04
C GLY A 346 -11.03 43.48 56.17
N ARG A 347 -12.37 43.51 56.11
CA ARG A 347 -13.17 44.74 56.25
C ARG A 347 -13.53 45.07 57.70
N HIS A 348 -13.39 44.13 58.63
CA HIS A 348 -13.68 44.30 60.07
C HIS A 348 -12.42 44.37 60.96
N SER A 349 -11.23 44.35 60.37
CA SER A 349 -10.03 44.82 61.08
C SER A 349 -9.99 46.35 60.96
N GLN A 350 -10.29 47.07 62.04
CA GLN A 350 -10.24 48.52 62.06
C GLN A 350 -8.80 49.03 61.75
N PRO A 351 -8.68 50.15 61.01
CA PRO A 351 -7.41 50.61 60.49
C PRO A 351 -6.57 51.26 61.58
N HIS A 352 -5.56 50.56 62.10
CA HIS A 352 -4.49 51.23 62.84
C HIS A 352 -3.54 51.93 61.86
N GLY A 353 -3.80 53.23 61.65
CA GLY A 353 -2.82 54.25 61.28
C GLY A 353 -2.18 54.14 59.88
N LEU A 354 -2.29 55.22 59.10
CA LEU A 354 -1.57 55.40 57.82
C LEU A 354 -0.03 55.28 57.93
N ALA A 355 0.52 55.21 59.15
CA ALA A 355 1.93 54.91 59.43
C ALA A 355 2.27 53.40 59.49
N ALA A 356 1.30 52.50 59.74
CA ALA A 356 1.53 51.04 59.75
C ALA A 356 1.34 50.40 58.36
N GLY A 357 0.48 50.99 57.50
CA GLY A 357 0.29 50.53 56.11
C GLY A 357 1.47 50.79 55.17
N LEU A 358 2.37 51.71 55.52
CA LEU A 358 3.62 51.98 54.80
C LEU A 358 4.76 51.04 55.22
N ALA A 359 4.77 50.59 56.48
CA ALA A 359 5.75 49.61 56.96
C ALA A 359 5.48 48.19 56.43
N ASP A 360 4.21 47.80 56.26
CA ASP A 360 3.83 46.46 55.78
C ASP A 360 3.89 46.33 54.24
N ARG A 361 3.70 47.43 53.51
CA ARG A 361 4.01 47.50 52.07
C ARG A 361 5.52 47.49 51.81
N GLY A 362 6.32 48.07 52.72
CA GLY A 362 7.78 47.97 52.67
C GLY A 362 8.29 46.54 52.90
N ARG A 363 7.74 45.81 53.89
CA ARG A 363 8.09 44.40 54.14
C ARG A 363 7.63 43.45 53.04
N SER A 364 6.42 43.61 52.51
CA SER A 364 5.90 42.73 51.45
C SER A 364 6.58 42.98 50.10
N ALA A 365 6.92 44.23 49.77
CA ALA A 365 7.76 44.54 48.62
C ALA A 365 9.18 44.00 48.81
N ALA A 366 9.75 44.07 50.03
CA ALA A 366 11.06 43.51 50.32
C ALA A 366 11.08 41.97 50.29
N VAL A 367 10.04 41.28 50.78
CA VAL A 367 9.92 39.80 50.72
C VAL A 367 9.64 39.33 49.29
N PHE A 368 8.86 40.08 48.51
CA PHE A 368 8.65 39.78 47.10
C PHE A 368 9.91 40.07 46.26
N LEU A 369 10.64 41.16 46.55
CA LEU A 369 11.95 41.43 45.96
C LEU A 369 12.97 40.38 46.37
N ASP A 370 13.02 39.94 47.63
CA ASP A 370 13.96 38.92 48.09
C ASP A 370 13.62 37.53 47.52
N ALA A 371 12.34 37.14 47.43
CA ALA A 371 11.92 35.91 46.77
C ALA A 371 12.13 35.94 45.25
N TRP A 372 11.91 37.09 44.61
CA TRP A 372 12.18 37.30 43.19
C TRP A 372 13.69 37.33 42.89
N LEU A 373 14.50 38.00 43.73
CA LEU A 373 15.96 37.98 43.67
C LEU A 373 16.51 36.58 43.93
N GLN A 374 15.97 35.83 44.91
CA GLN A 374 16.35 34.43 45.16
C GLN A 374 15.95 33.52 43.99
N SER A 375 14.81 33.75 43.33
CA SER A 375 14.41 33.01 42.12
C SER A 375 15.31 33.32 40.91
N LEU A 376 15.77 34.58 40.79
CA LEU A 376 16.72 35.00 39.75
C LEU A 376 18.13 34.44 40.01
N PHE A 377 18.63 34.50 41.25
CA PHE A 377 19.92 33.91 41.63
C PHE A 377 19.90 32.37 41.61
N ALA A 378 18.75 31.72 41.83
CA ALA A 378 18.58 30.27 41.63
C ALA A 378 18.61 29.89 40.14
N SER A 379 18.06 30.75 39.25
CA SER A 379 18.14 30.54 37.80
C SER A 379 19.50 30.87 37.17
N HIS A 380 20.29 31.77 37.78
CA HIS A 380 21.64 32.11 37.31
C HIS A 380 22.80 31.33 37.96
N ARG A 381 22.54 30.47 38.96
CA ARG A 381 23.52 29.46 39.44
C ARG A 381 23.47 28.15 38.65
N SER A 382 22.42 27.90 37.86
CA SER A 382 22.38 26.75 36.93
C SER A 382 22.95 27.08 35.55
N ASP A 383 23.19 28.35 35.22
CA ASP A 383 23.49 28.76 33.84
C ASP A 383 24.78 29.60 33.69
N ARG A 384 25.74 29.34 34.59
CA ARG A 384 27.20 29.36 34.40
C ARG A 384 27.90 29.43 35.76
N SER A 385 28.30 28.30 36.33
CA SER A 385 29.69 27.84 36.12
C SER A 385 30.23 28.34 34.77
N ASN A 386 30.76 29.54 34.89
CA ASN A 386 31.68 30.26 34.05
C ASN A 386 31.20 30.98 32.78
N THR A 387 30.79 32.21 33.05
CA THR A 387 31.50 33.46 32.70
C THR A 387 31.05 34.24 31.47
N ALA A 388 30.64 35.47 31.80
CA ALA A 388 31.05 36.76 31.23
C ALA A 388 30.33 37.26 29.98
N SER A 389 29.27 38.02 30.27
CA SER A 389 28.99 39.37 29.75
C SER A 389 30.22 40.31 29.92
N GLU A 390 30.43 41.46 29.28
CA GLU A 390 29.55 42.45 28.65
C GLU A 390 30.46 43.52 27.98
N SER A 391 29.94 44.22 26.96
CA SER A 391 30.50 45.38 26.23
C SER A 391 30.52 46.69 27.08
N PRO A 392 30.71 47.95 26.59
CA PRO A 392 31.38 48.63 25.43
C PRO A 392 32.12 49.96 25.90
N PRO A 393 32.31 51.10 25.15
CA PRO A 393 32.64 51.40 23.74
C PRO A 393 33.90 52.31 23.49
N ALA A 394 34.34 52.35 22.21
CA ALA A 394 34.97 53.44 21.42
C ALA A 394 36.36 54.06 21.76
N ARG A 395 37.37 53.75 20.92
CA ARG A 395 38.04 54.67 19.95
C ARG A 395 39.34 54.06 19.38
N GLY A 396 39.53 54.20 18.08
CA GLY A 396 40.84 54.36 17.43
C GLY A 396 41.55 53.09 16.94
N PRO A 397 42.36 53.19 15.88
CA PRO A 397 42.50 52.18 14.83
C PRO A 397 43.78 51.34 14.96
N GLU A 398 43.84 50.19 14.27
CA GLU A 398 44.96 49.78 13.39
C GLU A 398 44.89 48.27 13.02
N HIS A 399 45.11 48.02 11.72
CA HIS A 399 45.45 46.76 11.04
C HIS A 399 46.75 46.12 11.61
N PRO A 400 47.28 44.94 11.16
CA PRO A 400 46.83 43.98 10.12
C PRO A 400 47.03 42.46 10.47
N THR A 401 46.75 41.60 9.46
CA THR A 401 47.53 40.41 8.98
C THR A 401 47.35 38.98 9.52
N HIS A 402 47.15 38.09 8.54
CA HIS A 402 47.57 36.67 8.39
C HIS A 402 46.93 35.62 9.33
N GLN A 403 46.62 34.38 8.94
CA GLN A 403 46.91 33.57 7.75
C GLN A 403 45.97 32.34 7.73
N ASP A 404 45.88 31.74 6.56
CA ASP A 404 45.19 30.49 6.21
C ASP A 404 45.50 29.29 7.13
N VAL A 405 44.62 28.28 7.12
CA VAL A 405 44.91 26.91 6.63
C VAL A 405 43.68 26.00 6.80
N HIS A 406 43.22 25.52 5.64
CA HIS A 406 42.66 24.22 5.27
C HIS A 406 42.28 23.12 6.30
N GLU A 407 41.16 22.48 5.94
CA GLU A 407 40.94 21.02 5.79
C GLU A 407 40.12 20.19 6.83
N MET A 408 39.04 19.61 6.27
CA MET A 408 38.56 18.21 6.37
C MET A 408 37.55 17.75 7.43
N GLY A 409 36.55 17.02 6.91
CA GLY A 409 35.55 16.18 7.60
C GLY A 409 34.12 16.61 7.22
N GLY A 410 33.22 15.81 6.66
CA GLY A 410 33.06 14.36 6.62
C GLY A 410 31.57 14.04 6.90
N SER A 411 31.07 12.91 6.39
CA SER A 411 29.71 12.32 6.59
C SER A 411 28.59 12.84 5.66
N HIS A 412 27.58 12.07 5.25
CA HIS A 412 27.19 10.66 5.38
C HIS A 412 25.97 10.44 4.46
N ASP A 413 25.83 9.20 4.00
CA ASP A 413 24.65 8.49 3.51
C ASP A 413 23.25 9.13 3.60
N ARG A 414 22.50 8.95 2.50
CA ARG A 414 21.19 8.28 2.51
C ARG A 414 20.98 7.43 1.27
#